data_AF-A0A934YHF0-F1
#
_entry.id   AF-A0A934YHF0-F1
#
_cell.length_a   1.000
_cell.length_b   1.000
_cell.length_c   1.000
_cell.angle_alpha   90.00
_cell.angle_beta   90.00
_cell.angle_gamma   90.00
#
_symmetry.space_group_name_H-M   'P 1'
#
loop_
_entity.id
_entity.type
_entity.pdbx_description
1 polymer ?
#
loop_
_entity_poly.entity_id
_entity_poly.type
_entity_poly.pdbx_seq_one_letter_code
_entity_poly.pdbx_strand_id
1 'polypeptide(L)'
;MRHHLIIFFLFFLERLGTSQNVLLDNPSFEDRPGPNRAPQGWYDCSYQFPGETPVDVQPSGSWNVTRVAQDGETYVGMVVRENNTWEAISQKLKGVLLKDSSYQFEIMICTSDQYLSATRESAWDGKKYNYTTPAKLVIWGGDKLCDRREILAESGVIKSNRWEKHSFILKPVEDVTCITLEAYYINDEIEPYNGNILIDNASAFVPLKKSEATKNSVKGK
;
A
#
# COMPACT_ATOMS: atom_id res chain seq x y z
N MET A 1 -70.02 9.49 16.18
CA MET A 1 -68.75 8.75 16.39
C MET A 1 -67.73 9.26 15.39
N ARG A 2 -66.87 10.21 15.79
CA ARG A 2 -65.79 10.76 14.94
C ARG A 2 -64.55 9.92 15.15
N HIS A 3 -64.12 9.19 14.11
CA HIS A 3 -62.86 8.45 14.11
C HIS A 3 -61.75 9.42 13.71
N HIS A 4 -60.82 9.69 14.62
CA HIS A 4 -59.59 10.43 14.33
C HIS A 4 -58.56 9.47 13.75
N LEU A 5 -58.25 9.61 12.46
CA LEU A 5 -57.19 8.87 11.79
C LEU A 5 -55.86 9.56 12.10
N ILE A 6 -55.06 8.97 13.00
CA ILE A 6 -53.71 9.45 13.31
C ILE A 6 -52.76 8.86 12.26
N ILE A 7 -52.32 9.67 11.32
CA ILE A 7 -51.29 9.31 10.34
C ILE A 7 -49.93 9.49 11.00
N PHE A 8 -49.27 8.39 11.34
CA PHE A 8 -47.88 8.37 11.79
C PHE A 8 -46.96 8.60 10.58
N PHE A 9 -46.47 9.83 10.41
CA PHE A 9 -45.50 10.17 9.37
C PHE A 9 -44.10 9.74 9.85
N LEU A 10 -43.70 8.51 9.51
CA LEU A 10 -42.32 8.03 9.70
C LEU A 10 -41.42 8.82 8.74
N PHE A 11 -40.79 9.88 9.24
CA PHE A 11 -39.65 10.51 8.58
C PHE A 11 -38.51 9.48 8.50
N PHE A 12 -38.42 8.79 7.36
CA PHE A 12 -37.20 8.10 6.95
C PHE A 12 -36.16 9.19 6.70
N LEU A 13 -35.37 9.54 7.72
CA LEU A 13 -34.13 10.27 7.51
C LEU A 13 -33.20 9.35 6.73
N GLU A 14 -33.20 9.46 5.41
CA GLU A 14 -32.11 8.95 4.61
C GLU A 14 -30.85 9.73 5.02
N ARG A 15 -30.01 9.09 5.83
CA ARG A 15 -28.65 9.57 6.04
C ARG A 15 -27.94 9.47 4.70
N LEU A 16 -27.89 10.57 3.95
CA LEU A 16 -26.88 10.80 2.93
C LEU A 16 -25.52 10.85 3.64
N GLY A 17 -24.99 9.67 3.97
CA GLY A 17 -23.62 9.52 4.44
C GLY A 17 -22.71 9.75 3.24
N THR A 18 -22.09 10.93 3.15
CA THR A 18 -20.92 11.09 2.30
C THR A 18 -19.83 10.19 2.87
N SER A 19 -19.48 9.11 2.15
CA SER A 19 -18.32 8.30 2.50
C SER A 19 -17.11 9.22 2.50
N GLN A 20 -16.46 9.38 3.66
CA GLN A 20 -15.29 10.23 3.82
C GLN A 20 -14.04 9.48 3.35
N ASN A 21 -13.02 10.23 2.93
CA ASN A 21 -11.73 9.66 2.59
C ASN A 21 -11.15 8.94 3.80
N VAL A 22 -10.59 7.75 3.59
CA VAL A 22 -9.82 7.04 4.61
C VAL A 22 -8.36 7.46 4.45
N LEU A 23 -7.75 7.93 5.54
CA LEU A 23 -6.44 8.58 5.48
C LEU A 23 -5.33 7.66 6.00
N LEU A 24 -4.13 7.88 5.46
CA LEU A 24 -2.86 7.37 5.98
C LEU A 24 -2.23 8.41 6.91
N ASP A 25 -1.51 7.93 7.93
CA ASP A 25 -0.46 8.68 8.60
C ASP A 25 0.82 8.64 7.76
N ASN A 26 1.47 9.82 7.63
CA ASN A 26 2.71 9.99 6.88
C ASN A 26 2.70 9.37 5.46
N PRO A 27 1.81 9.84 4.57
CA PRO A 27 1.65 9.27 3.21
C PRO A 27 2.87 9.41 2.30
N SER A 28 3.72 10.41 2.52
CA SER A 28 4.98 10.62 1.78
C SER A 28 6.19 10.07 2.53
N PHE A 29 5.97 9.29 3.59
CA PHE A 29 7.02 8.55 4.30
C PHE A 29 8.16 9.40 4.86
N GLU A 30 7.86 10.63 5.25
CA GLU A 30 8.82 11.60 5.75
C GLU A 30 9.41 11.19 7.09
N ASP A 31 10.73 11.08 7.17
CA ASP A 31 11.47 10.84 8.41
C ASP A 31 12.98 11.13 8.22
N ARG A 32 13.79 10.98 9.26
CA ARG A 32 15.25 11.05 9.15
C ARG A 32 15.75 9.94 8.21
N PRO A 33 16.44 10.28 7.10
CA PRO A 33 16.95 9.30 6.15
C PRO A 33 18.01 8.40 6.80
N GLY A 34 17.99 7.12 6.44
CA GLY A 34 18.92 6.12 6.91
C GLY A 34 18.38 4.70 6.77
N PRO A 35 19.27 3.70 6.87
CA PRO A 35 18.87 2.32 6.68
C PRO A 35 18.22 1.69 7.91
N ASN A 36 17.57 0.54 7.70
CA ASN A 36 17.08 -0.38 8.74
C ASN A 36 16.03 0.21 9.69
N ARG A 37 15.09 1.00 9.18
CA ARG A 37 13.98 1.56 9.97
C ARG A 37 12.79 1.93 9.08
N ALA A 38 11.58 1.55 9.51
CA ALA A 38 10.36 2.11 8.96
C ALA A 38 10.20 3.60 9.34
N PRO A 39 9.63 4.43 8.45
CA PRO A 39 9.39 5.85 8.75
C PRO A 39 8.33 6.01 9.83
N GLN A 40 8.32 7.18 10.49
CA GLN A 40 7.32 7.49 11.51
C GLN A 40 5.88 7.26 10.99
N GLY A 41 5.05 6.60 11.81
CA GLY A 41 3.66 6.28 11.45
C GLY A 41 3.50 4.92 10.75
N TRP A 42 4.60 4.32 10.30
CA TRP A 42 4.61 2.99 9.68
C TRP A 42 5.31 1.98 10.58
N TYR A 43 4.75 0.77 10.64
CA TYR A 43 5.27 -0.36 11.39
C TYR A 43 6.02 -1.30 10.45
N ASP A 44 7.20 -1.74 10.86
CA ASP A 44 8.00 -2.71 10.09
C ASP A 44 7.44 -4.13 10.21
N CYS A 45 7.28 -4.81 9.08
CA CYS A 45 6.78 -6.19 9.02
C CYS A 45 7.88 -7.23 8.76
N SER A 46 9.16 -6.83 8.83
CA SER A 46 10.30 -7.74 8.58
C SER A 46 10.51 -8.79 9.69
N TYR A 47 9.87 -8.64 10.86
CA TYR A 47 9.98 -9.56 12.00
C TYR A 47 9.68 -11.04 11.66
N GLN A 48 8.95 -11.29 10.58
CA GLN A 48 8.67 -12.64 10.07
C GLN A 48 9.92 -13.34 9.49
N PHE A 49 10.99 -12.60 9.21
CA PHE A 49 12.25 -13.08 8.68
C PHE A 49 13.40 -12.78 9.66
N PRO A 50 13.60 -13.63 10.70
CA PRO A 50 14.64 -13.40 11.67
C PRO A 50 16.03 -13.28 11.02
N GLY A 51 16.72 -12.18 11.31
CA GLY A 51 18.05 -11.89 10.79
C GLY A 51 18.08 -11.06 9.50
N GLU A 52 16.92 -10.80 8.88
CA GLU A 52 16.82 -9.82 7.79
C GLU A 52 16.65 -8.40 8.32
N THR A 53 16.91 -7.43 7.45
CA THR A 53 16.80 -6.02 7.77
C THR A 53 15.39 -5.48 7.52
N PRO A 54 14.94 -4.49 8.31
CA PRO A 54 13.80 -3.64 7.97
C PRO A 54 14.04 -2.81 6.72
N VAL A 55 12.96 -2.20 6.21
CA VAL A 55 13.00 -1.18 5.13
C VAL A 55 13.94 -0.01 5.45
N ASP A 56 14.27 0.76 4.41
CA ASP A 56 15.08 1.98 4.53
C ASP A 56 14.25 3.24 4.28
N VAL A 57 14.55 4.31 5.05
CA VAL A 57 14.12 5.68 4.71
C VAL A 57 15.18 6.29 3.80
N GLN A 58 14.83 6.53 2.55
CA GLN A 58 15.71 6.97 1.47
C GLN A 58 15.27 8.36 0.97
N PRO A 59 16.11 9.13 0.27
CA PRO A 59 17.50 8.85 -0.03
C PRO A 59 18.39 9.19 1.16
N SER A 60 19.30 8.27 1.50
CA SER A 60 20.35 8.51 2.51
C SER A 60 21.75 8.43 1.91
N GLY A 61 21.87 8.07 0.62
CA GLY A 61 23.13 7.64 0.00
C GLY A 61 23.57 6.22 0.40
N SER A 62 22.92 5.61 1.40
CA SER A 62 23.16 4.20 1.74
C SER A 62 22.86 3.31 0.56
N TRP A 63 23.67 2.27 0.38
CA TRP A 63 23.51 1.29 -0.70
C TRP A 63 23.57 1.87 -2.12
N ASN A 64 24.13 3.07 -2.28
CA ASN A 64 24.15 3.85 -3.52
C ASN A 64 22.75 4.28 -4.02
N VAL A 65 21.73 4.25 -3.17
CA VAL A 65 20.40 4.76 -3.51
C VAL A 65 20.40 6.28 -3.40
N THR A 66 20.20 6.95 -4.54
CA THR A 66 20.33 8.43 -4.67
C THR A 66 19.17 9.09 -5.42
N ARG A 67 18.10 8.34 -5.71
CA ARG A 67 16.88 8.88 -6.31
C ARG A 67 16.36 10.02 -5.44
N VAL A 68 16.06 11.17 -6.03
CA VAL A 68 15.40 12.28 -5.31
C VAL A 68 13.95 11.88 -5.03
N ALA A 69 13.44 12.22 -3.85
CA ALA A 69 12.05 12.00 -3.47
C ALA A 69 11.09 12.62 -4.50
N GLN A 70 9.92 11.99 -4.66
CA GLN A 70 8.88 12.55 -5.50
C GLN A 70 8.16 13.69 -4.78
N ASP A 71 7.85 13.49 -3.51
CA ASP A 71 7.24 14.46 -2.60
C ASP A 71 8.09 14.59 -1.34
N GLY A 72 8.15 15.78 -0.74
CA GLY A 72 8.97 16.01 0.45
C GLY A 72 10.48 15.77 0.22
N GLU A 73 11.15 15.23 1.24
CA GLU A 73 12.60 15.03 1.26
C GLU A 73 12.99 13.55 1.23
N THR A 74 12.09 12.65 1.62
CA THR A 74 12.35 11.22 1.79
C THR A 74 11.20 10.36 1.28
N TYR A 75 11.45 9.05 1.20
CA TYR A 75 10.56 8.01 0.71
C TYR A 75 11.02 6.66 1.29
N VAL A 76 10.29 5.59 1.01
CA VAL A 76 10.68 4.24 1.46
C VAL A 76 11.30 3.44 0.33
N GLY A 77 12.47 2.85 0.60
CA GLY A 77 13.05 1.77 -0.20
C GLY A 77 12.75 0.42 0.42
N MET A 78 12.28 -0.52 -0.39
CA MET A 78 12.00 -1.90 0.03
C MET A 78 12.69 -2.89 -0.90
N VAL A 79 13.17 -4.01 -0.36
CA VAL A 79 13.82 -5.05 -1.15
C VAL A 79 13.13 -6.42 -1.07
N VAL A 80 13.32 -7.19 -2.14
CA VAL A 80 13.16 -8.65 -2.16
C VAL A 80 14.54 -9.28 -2.27
N ARG A 81 14.73 -10.46 -1.68
CA ARG A 81 16.05 -11.09 -1.52
C ARG A 81 16.12 -12.48 -2.17
N GLU A 82 17.31 -12.90 -2.55
CA GLU A 82 17.60 -14.23 -3.11
C GLU A 82 17.31 -15.41 -2.16
N ASN A 83 17.06 -15.15 -0.88
CA ASN A 83 16.76 -16.18 0.11
C ASN A 83 15.26 -16.30 0.44
N ASN A 84 14.41 -15.89 -0.49
CA ASN A 84 12.94 -15.91 -0.35
C ASN A 84 12.40 -15.07 0.83
N THR A 85 12.99 -13.89 1.03
CA THR A 85 12.54 -12.92 2.04
C THR A 85 12.36 -11.55 1.39
N TRP A 86 11.51 -10.73 1.99
CA TRP A 86 11.14 -9.44 1.44
C TRP A 86 10.76 -8.47 2.56
N GLU A 87 10.63 -7.21 2.20
CA GLU A 87 10.26 -6.16 3.14
C GLU A 87 8.84 -5.65 2.91
N ALA A 88 8.22 -5.25 4.02
CA ALA A 88 6.89 -4.69 4.03
C ALA A 88 6.73 -3.74 5.23
N ILE A 89 5.85 -2.76 5.06
CA ILE A 89 5.42 -1.84 6.12
C ILE A 89 3.91 -1.84 6.26
N SER A 90 3.41 -1.62 7.46
CA SER A 90 1.98 -1.60 7.75
C SER A 90 1.59 -0.42 8.61
N GLN A 91 0.35 0.05 8.49
CA GLN A 91 -0.21 1.03 9.42
C GLN A 91 -1.71 0.81 9.64
N LYS A 92 -2.21 1.35 10.75
CA LYS A 92 -3.65 1.48 10.99
C LYS A 92 -4.19 2.67 10.18
N LEU A 93 -5.35 2.47 9.57
CA LEU A 93 -6.02 3.51 8.81
C LEU A 93 -6.77 4.48 9.73
N LYS A 94 -6.85 5.75 9.33
CA LYS A 94 -7.79 6.72 9.92
C LYS A 94 -9.16 6.55 9.28
N GLY A 95 -9.83 5.47 9.66
CA GLY A 95 -11.11 5.03 9.09
C GLY A 95 -11.10 3.53 8.80
N VAL A 96 -12.06 3.09 8.00
CA VAL A 96 -12.22 1.69 7.61
C VAL A 96 -12.51 1.65 6.11
N LEU A 97 -11.78 0.83 5.35
CA LEU A 97 -12.24 0.49 4.01
C LEU A 97 -13.34 -0.54 4.18
N LEU A 98 -14.57 -0.12 3.92
CA LEU A 98 -15.75 -0.94 4.16
C LEU A 98 -15.84 -2.03 3.09
N LYS A 99 -16.21 -3.23 3.54
CA LYS A 99 -16.61 -4.33 2.68
C LYS A 99 -17.61 -3.87 1.61
N ASP A 100 -17.50 -4.44 0.41
CA ASP A 100 -18.39 -4.22 -0.74
C ASP A 100 -18.48 -2.74 -1.20
N SER A 101 -17.49 -1.93 -0.81
CA SER A 101 -17.26 -0.57 -1.30
C SER A 101 -16.05 -0.54 -2.22
N SER A 102 -15.90 0.52 -3.01
CA SER A 102 -14.76 0.69 -3.91
C SER A 102 -14.04 1.98 -3.59
N TYR A 103 -12.71 1.93 -3.57
CA TYR A 103 -11.87 3.06 -3.24
C TYR A 103 -10.80 3.24 -4.31
N GLN A 104 -10.57 4.49 -4.73
CA GLN A 104 -9.38 4.85 -5.50
C GLN A 104 -8.23 5.14 -4.55
N PHE A 105 -7.07 4.60 -4.87
CA PHE A 105 -5.80 4.83 -4.19
C PHE A 105 -4.71 5.07 -5.23
N GLU A 106 -3.83 6.02 -5.00
CA GLU A 106 -2.70 6.34 -5.86
C GLU A 106 -1.41 6.35 -5.05
N ILE A 107 -0.30 5.95 -5.65
CA ILE A 107 1.03 6.01 -5.04
C ILE A 107 2.08 6.13 -6.14
N MET A 108 3.18 6.81 -5.85
CA MET A 108 4.31 6.91 -6.75
C MET A 108 5.26 5.73 -6.53
N ILE A 109 5.65 5.06 -7.60
CA ILE A 109 6.53 3.90 -7.54
C ILE A 109 7.63 4.04 -8.59
N CYS A 110 8.85 3.64 -8.24
CA CYS A 110 9.93 3.40 -9.19
C CYS A 110 10.91 2.35 -8.65
N THR A 111 12.01 2.13 -9.35
CA THR A 111 13.16 1.36 -8.85
C THR A 111 14.41 2.24 -8.77
N SER A 112 15.35 1.85 -7.91
CA SER A 112 16.74 2.29 -8.00
C SER A 112 17.48 1.46 -9.05
N ASP A 113 18.30 2.11 -9.88
CA ASP A 113 19.21 1.48 -10.83
C ASP A 113 20.53 1.02 -10.19
N GLN A 114 20.79 1.47 -8.96
CA GLN A 114 21.83 0.96 -8.08
C GLN A 114 21.26 0.71 -6.68
N TYR A 115 21.47 -0.49 -6.17
CA TYR A 115 21.13 -0.86 -4.81
C TYR A 115 22.14 -1.92 -4.34
N LEU A 116 23.30 -1.45 -3.86
CA LEU A 116 24.42 -2.30 -3.48
C LEU A 116 24.36 -2.64 -1.99
N SER A 117 23.81 -3.81 -1.66
CA SER A 117 23.71 -4.33 -0.30
C SER A 117 24.38 -5.69 -0.15
N ALA A 118 24.71 -6.07 1.07
CA ALA A 118 25.15 -7.42 1.38
C ALA A 118 23.93 -8.34 1.47
N THR A 119 24.11 -9.59 1.05
CA THR A 119 23.15 -10.66 1.28
C THR A 119 23.41 -11.28 2.66
N ARG A 120 22.47 -12.06 3.19
CA ARG A 120 22.67 -12.74 4.48
C ARG A 120 23.97 -13.55 4.52
N GLU A 121 24.29 -14.22 3.41
CA GLU A 121 25.49 -15.05 3.29
C GLU A 121 26.79 -14.26 3.12
N SER A 122 26.73 -13.03 2.59
CA SER A 122 27.90 -12.18 2.38
C SER A 122 28.07 -11.09 3.44
N ALA A 123 27.16 -11.00 4.39
CA ALA A 123 27.23 -10.01 5.48
C ALA A 123 28.53 -10.14 6.31
N TRP A 124 29.12 -11.34 6.41
CA TRP A 124 30.34 -11.57 7.17
C TRP A 124 31.64 -11.18 6.44
N ASP A 125 31.66 -11.22 5.10
CA ASP A 125 32.84 -10.86 4.29
C ASP A 125 32.73 -9.46 3.65
N GLY A 126 31.56 -8.83 3.77
CA GLY A 126 31.30 -7.47 3.29
C GLY A 126 31.09 -7.36 1.78
N LYS A 127 30.99 -8.49 1.07
CA LYS A 127 30.69 -8.49 -0.37
C LYS A 127 29.27 -7.98 -0.60
N LYS A 128 29.11 -7.14 -1.62
CA LYS A 128 27.84 -6.53 -1.99
C LYS A 128 27.36 -7.02 -3.35
N TYR A 129 26.06 -7.13 -3.48
CA TYR A 129 25.36 -7.50 -4.71
C TYR A 129 24.33 -6.43 -5.06
N ASN A 130 23.94 -6.38 -6.33
CA ASN A 130 22.97 -5.39 -6.79
C ASN A 130 21.54 -5.94 -6.65
N TYR A 131 20.66 -5.16 -6.04
CA TYR A 131 19.26 -5.49 -5.81
C TYR A 131 18.38 -4.84 -6.88
N THR A 132 18.72 -5.01 -8.15
CA THR A 132 18.12 -4.27 -9.28
C THR A 132 17.19 -5.10 -10.15
N THR A 133 16.92 -6.35 -9.78
CA THR A 133 15.94 -7.16 -10.50
C THR A 133 14.54 -6.59 -10.25
N PRO A 134 13.71 -6.34 -11.29
CA PRO A 134 12.37 -5.81 -11.14
C PRO A 134 11.51 -6.61 -10.17
N ALA A 135 10.74 -5.90 -9.34
CA ALA A 135 9.77 -6.47 -8.39
C ALA A 135 8.41 -5.78 -8.57
N LYS A 136 7.43 -6.11 -7.72
CA LYS A 136 6.11 -5.47 -7.69
C LYS A 136 5.75 -5.01 -6.29
N LEU A 137 4.82 -4.06 -6.21
CA LEU A 137 4.13 -3.71 -4.97
C LEU A 137 2.88 -4.58 -4.84
N VAL A 138 2.69 -5.18 -3.67
CA VAL A 138 1.45 -5.83 -3.25
C VAL A 138 0.85 -5.01 -2.11
N ILE A 139 -0.44 -4.72 -2.20
CA ILE A 139 -1.21 -3.97 -1.21
C ILE A 139 -2.16 -4.94 -0.53
N TRP A 140 -1.95 -5.19 0.76
CA TRP A 140 -2.77 -6.09 1.56
C TRP A 140 -3.71 -5.32 2.49
N GLY A 141 -4.90 -5.90 2.70
CA GLY A 141 -5.84 -5.50 3.73
C GLY A 141 -5.85 -6.48 4.91
N GLY A 142 -6.05 -5.94 6.10
CA GLY A 142 -6.24 -6.72 7.33
C GLY A 142 -6.90 -5.91 8.46
N ASP A 143 -7.03 -6.54 9.63
CA ASP A 143 -7.56 -5.90 10.85
C ASP A 143 -6.50 -5.65 11.94
N LYS A 144 -5.27 -6.10 11.71
CA LYS A 144 -4.09 -5.92 12.55
C LYS A 144 -2.89 -5.51 11.70
N LEU A 145 -1.89 -4.92 12.35
CA LEU A 145 -0.64 -4.57 11.68
C LEU A 145 0.02 -5.83 11.11
N CYS A 146 0.52 -5.74 9.88
CA CYS A 146 1.19 -6.80 9.13
C CYS A 146 0.32 -8.02 8.78
N ASP A 147 -1.00 -7.96 9.00
CA ASP A 147 -1.92 -8.96 8.49
C ASP A 147 -1.95 -8.93 6.95
N ARG A 148 -2.09 -10.12 6.36
CA ARG A 148 -2.21 -10.37 4.92
C ARG A 148 -3.47 -11.17 4.63
N ARG A 149 -4.63 -10.61 4.98
CA ARG A 149 -5.92 -11.35 4.89
C ARG A 149 -6.46 -11.36 3.48
N GLU A 150 -6.37 -10.23 2.79
CA GLU A 150 -6.78 -10.10 1.40
C GLU A 150 -5.80 -9.23 0.61
N ILE A 151 -5.55 -9.61 -0.64
CA ILE A 151 -4.86 -8.74 -1.59
C ILE A 151 -5.88 -7.72 -2.10
N LEU A 152 -5.62 -6.44 -1.85
CA LEU A 152 -6.46 -5.35 -2.33
C LEU A 152 -6.05 -4.88 -3.72
N ALA A 153 -4.74 -4.92 -4.03
CA ALA A 153 -4.20 -4.57 -5.34
C ALA A 153 -2.74 -5.04 -5.53
N GLU A 154 -2.31 -5.11 -6.80
CA GLU A 154 -0.92 -5.37 -7.20
C GLU A 154 -0.52 -4.44 -8.36
N SER A 155 0.71 -3.91 -8.34
CA SER A 155 1.17 -2.88 -9.29
C SER A 155 1.52 -3.36 -10.71
N GLY A 156 1.62 -4.66 -10.93
CA GLY A 156 2.40 -5.20 -12.05
C GLY A 156 3.91 -4.99 -11.83
N VAL A 157 4.72 -5.43 -12.78
CA VAL A 157 6.19 -5.40 -12.67
C VAL A 157 6.72 -3.97 -12.83
N ILE A 158 7.40 -3.46 -11.81
CA ILE A 158 8.00 -2.12 -11.83
C ILE A 158 9.40 -2.21 -12.43
N LYS A 159 9.60 -1.55 -13.57
CA LYS A 159 10.89 -1.53 -14.29
C LYS A 159 11.50 -0.15 -14.42
N SER A 160 10.68 0.89 -14.23
CA SER A 160 11.08 2.27 -14.44
C SER A 160 11.91 2.76 -13.27
N ASN A 161 13.04 3.39 -13.57
CA ASN A 161 13.82 4.11 -12.57
C ASN A 161 13.31 5.54 -12.38
N ARG A 162 12.23 5.95 -13.04
CA ARG A 162 11.57 7.24 -12.85
C ARG A 162 10.28 7.04 -12.07
N TRP A 163 9.94 8.02 -11.24
CA TRP A 163 8.67 8.02 -10.52
C TRP A 163 7.49 7.95 -11.48
N GLU A 164 6.70 6.90 -11.35
CA GLU A 164 5.47 6.67 -12.09
C GLU A 164 4.30 6.61 -11.12
N LYS A 165 3.18 7.23 -11.51
CA LYS A 165 1.97 7.19 -10.70
C LYS A 165 1.21 5.90 -10.97
N HIS A 166 1.00 5.11 -9.93
CA HIS A 166 0.16 3.92 -9.99
C HIS A 166 -1.19 4.22 -9.33
N SER A 167 -2.27 4.00 -10.08
CA SER A 167 -3.65 4.19 -9.60
C SER A 167 -4.36 2.84 -9.49
N PHE A 168 -4.97 2.58 -8.34
CA PHE A 168 -5.62 1.32 -7.99
C PHE A 168 -7.08 1.56 -7.63
N ILE A 169 -7.93 0.58 -7.98
CA ILE A 169 -9.30 0.48 -7.47
C ILE A 169 -9.37 -0.71 -6.52
N LEU A 170 -9.49 -0.42 -5.23
CA LEU A 170 -9.54 -1.40 -4.16
C LEU A 170 -10.99 -1.78 -3.90
N LYS A 171 -11.25 -3.08 -3.75
CA LYS A 171 -12.58 -3.62 -3.48
C LYS A 171 -12.50 -4.62 -2.33
N PRO A 172 -12.48 -4.16 -1.07
CA PRO A 172 -12.38 -5.03 0.09
C PRO A 172 -13.54 -6.03 0.13
N VAL A 173 -13.22 -7.30 0.37
CA VAL A 173 -14.23 -8.35 0.64
C VAL A 173 -14.52 -8.51 2.12
N GLU A 174 -13.66 -7.94 2.98
CA GLU A 174 -13.86 -7.74 4.41
C GLU A 174 -13.65 -6.27 4.80
N ASP A 175 -14.01 -5.89 6.03
CA ASP A 175 -13.70 -4.55 6.54
C ASP A 175 -12.20 -4.47 6.86
N VAL A 176 -11.51 -3.50 6.26
CA VAL A 176 -10.06 -3.31 6.41
C VAL A 176 -9.78 -2.11 7.29
N THR A 177 -9.03 -2.34 8.37
CA THR A 177 -8.60 -1.28 9.31
C THR A 177 -7.08 -1.08 9.34
N CYS A 178 -6.33 -2.01 8.74
CA CYS A 178 -4.89 -1.92 8.56
C CYS A 178 -4.52 -2.20 7.10
N ILE A 179 -3.54 -1.45 6.59
CA ILE A 179 -2.97 -1.66 5.26
C ILE A 179 -1.53 -2.16 5.41
N THR A 180 -1.09 -3.03 4.51
CA THR A 180 0.32 -3.44 4.40
C THR A 180 0.79 -3.20 2.97
N LEU A 181 1.89 -2.48 2.81
CA LEU A 181 2.59 -2.26 1.55
C LEU A 181 3.81 -3.17 1.51
N GLU A 182 3.89 -4.01 0.50
CA GLU A 182 4.87 -5.09 0.44
C GLU A 182 5.60 -5.11 -0.91
N ALA A 183 6.93 -5.15 -0.86
CA ALA A 183 7.72 -5.53 -2.02
C ALA A 183 7.61 -7.04 -2.23
N TYR A 184 7.35 -7.47 -3.46
CA TYR A 184 7.23 -8.89 -3.76
C TYR A 184 7.80 -9.26 -5.12
N TYR A 185 8.17 -10.52 -5.27
CA TYR A 185 8.67 -11.08 -6.53
C TYR A 185 7.61 -10.94 -7.62
N ILE A 186 8.02 -10.84 -8.89
CA ILE A 186 7.09 -10.67 -10.01
C ILE A 186 6.04 -11.81 -10.11
N ASN A 187 6.36 -13.01 -9.65
CA ASN A 187 5.44 -14.12 -9.39
C ASN A 187 6.10 -15.16 -8.45
N ASP A 188 5.33 -16.15 -7.97
CA ASP A 188 5.79 -17.21 -7.06
C ASP A 188 6.55 -18.35 -7.74
N GLU A 189 6.54 -18.42 -9.08
CA GLU A 189 7.10 -19.53 -9.86
C GLU A 189 8.58 -19.31 -10.24
N ILE A 190 9.13 -18.13 -9.96
CA ILE A 190 10.53 -17.80 -10.24
C ILE A 190 11.41 -18.03 -9.02
N GLU A 191 12.66 -18.37 -9.28
CA GLU A 191 13.69 -18.39 -8.26
C GLU A 191 13.79 -17.00 -7.60
N PRO A 192 13.83 -16.94 -6.25
CA PRO A 192 14.03 -15.69 -5.52
C PRO A 192 15.30 -14.97 -5.97
N TYR A 193 15.24 -13.64 -5.97
CA TYR A 193 16.35 -12.78 -6.40
C TYR A 193 16.43 -11.51 -5.58
N ASN A 194 17.53 -10.78 -5.77
CA ASN A 194 17.71 -9.45 -5.20
C ASN A 194 17.07 -8.38 -6.10
N GLY A 195 16.07 -7.71 -5.57
CA GLY A 195 15.29 -6.68 -6.26
C GLY A 195 14.89 -5.55 -5.32
N ASN A 196 14.43 -4.42 -5.88
CA ASN A 196 13.98 -3.27 -5.10
C ASN A 196 12.74 -2.62 -5.71
N ILE A 197 11.97 -1.97 -4.85
CA ILE A 197 11.01 -0.94 -5.22
C ILE A 197 11.17 0.26 -4.28
N LEU A 198 10.93 1.45 -4.82
CA LEU A 198 10.87 2.70 -4.08
C LEU A 198 9.42 3.19 -4.14
N ILE A 199 8.85 3.61 -3.01
CA ILE A 199 7.47 4.11 -2.92
C ILE A 199 7.43 5.48 -2.25
N ASP A 200 6.57 6.36 -2.76
CA ASP A 200 6.41 7.73 -2.25
C ASP A 200 4.99 8.26 -2.53
N ASN A 201 4.60 9.34 -1.84
CA ASN A 201 3.40 10.15 -2.08
C ASN A 201 2.11 9.31 -2.25
N ALA A 202 1.79 8.52 -1.24
CA ALA A 202 0.56 7.75 -1.20
C ALA A 202 -0.67 8.66 -1.01
N SER A 203 -1.71 8.50 -1.81
CA SER A 203 -2.95 9.26 -1.63
C SER A 203 -3.75 8.74 -0.43
N ALA A 204 -4.78 9.49 -0.05
CA ALA A 204 -5.88 8.92 0.71
C ALA A 204 -6.63 7.85 -0.11
N PHE A 205 -7.39 7.00 0.55
CA PHE A 205 -8.35 6.11 -0.11
C PHE A 205 -9.66 6.88 -0.33
N VAL A 206 -9.96 7.18 -1.59
CA VAL A 206 -11.12 7.99 -1.98
C VAL A 206 -12.28 7.09 -2.37
N PRO A 207 -13.42 7.13 -1.68
CA PRO A 207 -14.58 6.32 -2.03
C PRO A 207 -15.11 6.65 -3.43
N LEU A 208 -15.33 5.61 -4.24
CA LEU A 208 -16.01 5.74 -5.52
C LEU A 208 -17.53 5.74 -5.29
N LYS A 209 -18.23 6.71 -5.89
CA LYS A 209 -19.69 6.71 -5.91
C LYS A 209 -20.16 5.46 -6.68
N LYS A 210 -21.06 4.68 -6.07
CA LYS A 210 -21.78 3.62 -6.83
C LYS A 210 -22.51 4.31 -7.97
N SER A 211 -22.28 3.87 -9.21
CA SER A 211 -23.08 4.37 -10.33
C SER A 211 -24.53 3.98 -10.06
N GLU A 212 -25.43 4.97 -10.09
CA GLU A 212 -26.85 4.70 -10.04
C GLU A 212 -27.19 3.93 -11.33
N ALA A 213 -27.49 2.64 -11.19
CA ALA A 213 -28.13 1.91 -12.27
C ALA A 213 -29.48 2.56 -12.51
N THR A 214 -29.59 3.35 -13.58
CA THR A 214 -30.84 3.94 -14.03
C THR A 214 -31.83 2.80 -14.27
N LYS A 215 -32.70 2.55 -13.29
CA LYS A 215 -33.88 1.72 -13.48
C LYS A 215 -34.83 2.51 -14.38
N ASN A 216 -34.57 2.47 -15.69
CA ASN A 216 -35.60 2.77 -16.68
C ASN A 216 -36.61 1.63 -16.59
N SER A 217 -37.58 1.80 -15.69
CA SER A 217 -38.83 1.07 -15.69
C SER A 217 -39.52 1.36 -17.02
N VAL A 218 -39.38 0.45 -17.96
CA VAL A 218 -40.26 0.36 -19.12
C VAL A 218 -41.65 0.02 -18.59
N LYS A 219 -42.43 1.05 -18.27
CA LYS A 219 -43.88 1.00 -18.38
C LYS A 219 -44.18 1.11 -19.87
N GLY A 220 -44.61 0.01 -20.48
CA GLY A 220 -44.91 -0.03 -21.91
C GLY A 220 -45.97 -1.06 -22.25
N LYS A 221 -47.22 -0.67 -21.98
CA LYS A 221 -48.52 -1.11 -22.55
C LYS A 221 -48.89 -2.60 -22.52
#